data_AF-L8Y6K4-F1
#
_entry.id   AF-L8Y6K4-F1
#
_cell.length_a   1.000
_cell.length_b   1.000
_cell.length_c   1.000
_cell.angle_alpha   90.00
_cell.angle_beta   90.00
_cell.angle_gamma   90.00
#
_symmetry.space_group_name_H-M   'P 1'
#
loop_
_entity.id
_entity.type
_entity.pdbx_description
1 polymer ?
#
loop_
_entity_poly.entity_id
_entity_poly.type
_entity_poly.pdbx_seq_one_letter_code
_entity_poly.pdbx_strand_id
1 'polypeptide(L)'
;MEKLTCPQELLTFEGPGNTSMVVTEFIILGFGDLKELSPLFVLVFGIIYLATISGNLLLVVLVSTQRGLQTPMYFFLATLSCLEICYTSNIVPRMLVDFLRENRVISMTGCIIQLYFFGALGSTECYLLAVMSYDRYLAVCQPLHYPTLMNGTICVRLIIGSWVSGFTVAAVFQATMVSTLTFCDGNEIDHFFCDLKPLQKLSRSDPHLVNLICMSLTVLVTLAPFGLTLASYWRILSVVLQIPSVTGRQKAFSTCSSHLVVVTLFYGTLILVYAVPLKNQVPALNKAFSLLYTVVTPMCNPLIYSLKNKDVKEALKKLSICCYDEFYKSGKNDGSLKVKAKVPFSRNSYFD
;
A
#
# COMPACT_ATOMS: atom_id res chain seq x y z
N MET A 1 -16.19 -27.82 -33.93
CA MET A 1 -15.04 -27.46 -33.07
C MET A 1 -14.19 -26.49 -33.87
N GLU A 2 -14.62 -25.23 -33.96
CA GLU A 2 -13.86 -24.15 -34.59
C GLU A 2 -13.27 -23.29 -33.47
N LYS A 3 -11.94 -23.31 -33.33
CA LYS A 3 -11.22 -22.35 -32.50
C LYS A 3 -11.17 -21.03 -33.27
N LEU A 4 -12.00 -20.06 -32.89
CA LEU A 4 -11.89 -18.70 -33.40
C LEU A 4 -10.62 -18.08 -32.81
N THR A 5 -9.56 -18.03 -33.61
CA THR A 5 -8.24 -17.55 -33.19
C THR A 5 -8.18 -16.04 -33.45
N CYS A 6 -7.92 -15.24 -32.42
CA CYS A 6 -7.77 -13.78 -32.51
C CYS A 6 -6.35 -13.49 -33.04
N PRO A 7 -6.16 -12.75 -34.16
CA PRO A 7 -4.83 -12.45 -34.67
C PRO A 7 -4.12 -11.45 -33.74
N GLN A 8 -2.83 -11.66 -33.50
CA GLN A 8 -2.02 -10.89 -32.55
C GLN A 8 -0.98 -10.00 -33.26
N GLU A 9 -1.31 -9.40 -34.40
CA GLU A 9 -0.34 -8.61 -35.16
C GLU A 9 -0.46 -7.09 -34.98
N LEU A 10 0.68 -6.51 -34.61
CA LEU A 10 0.99 -5.09 -34.61
C LEU A 10 1.16 -4.64 -36.08
N LEU A 11 0.20 -3.86 -36.59
CA LEU A 11 0.22 -3.04 -37.81
C LEU A 11 0.60 -3.71 -39.16
N THR A 12 -0.35 -3.79 -40.10
CA THR A 12 -0.34 -3.08 -41.40
C THR A 12 -1.66 -3.27 -42.15
N PHE A 13 -2.12 -2.22 -42.83
CA PHE A 13 -3.32 -2.20 -43.68
C PHE A 13 -3.14 -3.10 -44.92
N GLU A 14 -4.13 -3.96 -45.23
CA GLU A 14 -4.89 -4.04 -46.49
C GLU A 14 -5.65 -5.39 -46.60
N GLY A 15 -6.94 -5.35 -46.97
CA GLY A 15 -7.71 -6.53 -47.43
C GLY A 15 -9.08 -6.74 -46.76
N PRO A 16 -10.19 -6.90 -47.52
CA PRO A 16 -11.55 -6.91 -46.96
C PRO A 16 -11.98 -8.33 -46.54
N GLY A 17 -12.50 -8.48 -45.32
CA GLY A 17 -13.32 -9.64 -44.95
C GLY A 17 -12.95 -10.40 -43.67
N ASN A 18 -12.75 -9.72 -42.54
CA ASN A 18 -13.16 -10.15 -41.19
C ASN A 18 -12.73 -9.08 -40.18
N THR A 19 -13.62 -8.16 -39.81
CA THR A 19 -13.35 -7.16 -38.76
C THR A 19 -13.42 -7.81 -37.38
N SER A 20 -12.34 -8.49 -36.98
CA SER A 20 -12.05 -8.70 -35.56
C SER A 20 -11.57 -7.37 -34.98
N MET A 21 -12.45 -6.64 -34.26
CA MET A 21 -12.07 -5.43 -33.55
C MET A 21 -11.18 -5.81 -32.36
N VAL A 22 -9.88 -5.52 -32.47
CA VAL A 22 -8.97 -5.57 -31.32
C VAL A 22 -9.39 -4.49 -30.33
N VAL A 23 -9.64 -4.86 -29.08
CA VAL A 23 -10.00 -3.90 -28.03
C VAL A 23 -8.79 -3.02 -27.71
N THR A 24 -8.84 -1.75 -28.12
CA THR A 24 -7.77 -0.76 -27.84
C THR A 24 -8.05 0.07 -26.58
N GLU A 25 -9.30 0.08 -26.14
CA GLU A 25 -9.81 0.92 -25.05
C GLU A 25 -10.75 0.12 -24.14
N PHE A 26 -10.67 0.39 -22.84
CA PHE A 26 -11.58 -0.14 -21.82
C PHE A 26 -12.41 0.99 -21.19
N ILE A 27 -13.62 0.67 -20.77
CA ILE A 27 -14.54 1.55 -20.06
C ILE A 27 -14.57 1.10 -18.59
N ILE A 28 -14.10 1.95 -17.68
CA ILE A 28 -14.13 1.69 -16.24
C ILE A 28 -15.52 2.06 -15.71
N LEU A 29 -16.33 1.07 -15.32
CA LEU A 29 -17.69 1.32 -14.84
C LEU A 29 -17.72 1.98 -13.45
N GLY A 30 -16.68 1.78 -12.63
CA GLY A 30 -16.54 2.42 -11.33
C GLY A 30 -17.72 2.14 -10.41
N PHE A 31 -18.35 3.19 -9.88
CA PHE A 31 -19.52 3.09 -8.99
C PHE A 31 -20.87 3.34 -9.68
N GLY A 32 -20.94 3.23 -11.02
CA GLY A 32 -22.20 3.18 -11.78
C GLY A 32 -23.24 4.25 -11.42
N ASP A 33 -24.30 3.80 -10.74
CA ASP A 33 -25.55 4.49 -10.37
C ASP A 33 -25.40 5.68 -9.42
N LEU A 34 -24.22 5.88 -8.82
CA LEU A 34 -24.00 6.94 -7.83
C LEU A 34 -23.55 8.27 -8.47
N LYS A 35 -23.87 8.51 -9.75
CA LYS A 35 -23.47 9.73 -10.47
C LYS A 35 -23.95 11.01 -9.76
N GLU A 36 -25.14 10.99 -9.16
CA GLU A 36 -25.68 12.13 -8.39
C GLU A 36 -24.85 12.46 -7.13
N LEU A 37 -24.15 11.47 -6.58
CA LEU A 37 -23.28 11.62 -5.42
C LEU A 37 -21.80 11.82 -5.80
N SER A 38 -21.47 11.91 -7.09
CA SER A 38 -20.10 12.14 -7.58
C SER A 38 -19.38 13.31 -6.90
N PRO A 39 -19.98 14.51 -6.71
CA PRO A 39 -19.27 15.60 -6.03
C PRO A 39 -18.91 15.28 -4.57
N LEU A 40 -19.78 14.54 -3.86
CA LEU A 40 -19.50 14.08 -2.51
C LEU A 40 -18.35 13.05 -2.50
N PHE A 41 -18.35 12.09 -3.42
CA PHE A 41 -17.26 11.11 -3.52
C PHE A 41 -15.93 11.76 -3.90
N VAL A 42 -15.93 12.71 -4.83
CA VAL A 42 -14.73 13.47 -5.19
C VAL A 42 -14.19 14.23 -3.99
N LEU A 43 -15.06 14.88 -3.21
CA LEU A 43 -14.66 15.56 -1.99
C LEU A 43 -14.06 14.60 -0.96
N VAL A 44 -14.76 13.51 -0.64
CA VAL A 44 -14.34 12.54 0.38
C VAL A 44 -13.04 11.86 -0.02
N PHE A 45 -12.95 11.29 -1.22
CA PHE A 45 -11.74 10.62 -1.69
C PHE A 45 -10.58 11.60 -1.94
N GLY A 46 -10.88 12.85 -2.31
CA GLY A 46 -9.88 13.91 -2.42
C GLY A 46 -9.26 14.27 -1.06
N ILE A 47 -10.09 14.42 -0.02
CA ILE A 47 -9.62 14.63 1.36
C ILE A 47 -8.77 13.45 1.82
N ILE A 48 -9.25 12.22 1.59
CA ILE A 48 -8.50 11.00 1.96
C ILE A 48 -7.16 10.94 1.24
N TYR A 49 -7.12 11.27 -0.06
CA TYR A 49 -5.89 11.32 -0.83
C TYR A 49 -4.89 12.30 -0.22
N LEU A 50 -5.30 13.56 -0.01
CA LEU A 50 -4.43 14.59 0.55
C LEU A 50 -3.97 14.23 1.97
N ALA A 51 -4.85 13.68 2.80
CA ALA A 51 -4.51 13.21 4.15
C ALA A 51 -3.49 12.06 4.11
N THR A 52 -3.64 11.11 3.17
CA THR A 52 -2.73 9.98 3.00
C THR A 52 -1.35 10.45 2.55
N ILE A 53 -1.28 11.32 1.54
CA ILE A 53 -0.02 11.87 1.04
C ILE A 53 0.68 12.69 2.12
N SER A 54 -0.04 13.61 2.78
CA SER A 54 0.54 14.46 3.82
C SER A 54 1.00 13.66 5.05
N GLY A 55 0.20 12.70 5.51
CA GLY A 55 0.53 11.85 6.65
C GLY A 55 1.76 10.98 6.41
N ASN A 56 1.84 10.33 5.25
CA ASN A 56 2.99 9.51 4.87
C ASN A 56 4.25 10.35 4.61
N LEU A 57 4.11 11.50 3.96
CA LEU A 57 5.24 12.42 3.75
C LEU A 57 5.78 12.96 5.08
N LEU A 58 4.89 13.34 6.00
CA LEU A 58 5.27 13.78 7.34
C LEU A 58 6.04 12.68 8.07
N LEU A 59 5.63 11.42 7.95
CA LEU A 59 6.34 10.30 8.55
C LEU A 59 7.76 10.16 7.97
N VAL A 60 7.92 10.24 6.66
CA VAL A 60 9.22 10.20 5.99
C VAL A 60 10.11 11.34 6.48
N VAL A 61 9.58 12.56 6.59
CA VAL A 61 10.30 13.74 7.09
C VAL A 61 10.72 13.54 8.56
N LEU A 62 9.83 13.02 9.41
CA LEU A 62 10.13 12.77 10.82
C LEU A 62 11.26 11.76 10.99
N VAL A 63 11.21 10.64 10.27
CA VAL A 63 12.26 9.61 10.33
C VAL A 63 13.61 10.16 9.80
N SER A 64 13.57 10.99 8.77
CA SER A 64 14.77 11.58 8.16
C SER A 64 15.44 12.64 9.05
N THR A 65 14.64 13.40 9.81
CA THR A 65 15.13 14.55 10.61
C THR A 65 15.42 14.22 12.06
N GLN A 66 14.74 13.24 12.66
CA GLN A 66 14.85 12.93 14.08
C GLN A 66 15.75 11.72 14.31
N ARG A 67 16.94 11.95 14.87
CA ARG A 67 17.90 10.87 15.20
C ARG A 67 17.29 9.77 16.08
N GLY A 68 16.38 10.13 17.00
CA GLY A 68 15.68 9.17 17.86
C GLY A 68 14.76 8.20 17.12
N LEU A 69 14.36 8.54 15.87
CA LEU A 69 13.56 7.68 15.00
C LEU A 69 14.40 6.93 13.97
N GLN A 70 15.74 7.05 13.97
CA GLN A 70 16.61 6.34 13.02
C GLN A 70 16.88 4.89 13.44
N THR A 71 15.82 4.15 13.78
CA THR A 71 15.88 2.71 14.06
C THR A 71 15.50 1.91 12.81
N PRO A 72 15.94 0.63 12.69
CA PRO A 72 15.59 -0.23 11.56
C PRO A 72 14.11 -0.24 11.18
N MET A 73 13.22 -0.39 12.16
CA MET A 73 11.78 -0.37 11.92
C MET A 73 11.27 0.93 11.29
N TYR A 74 11.70 2.08 11.81
CA TYR A 74 11.25 3.36 11.28
C TYR A 74 11.82 3.61 9.89
N PHE A 75 12.99 3.06 9.58
CA PHE A 75 13.54 3.08 8.23
C PHE A 75 12.70 2.25 7.24
N PHE A 76 12.26 1.05 7.65
CA PHE A 76 11.28 0.27 6.89
C PHE A 76 9.94 1.00 6.78
N LEU A 77 9.49 1.66 7.84
CA LEU A 77 8.23 2.40 7.85
C LEU A 77 8.26 3.62 6.93
N ALA A 78 9.37 4.37 6.89
CA ALA A 78 9.54 5.47 5.94
C ALA A 78 9.50 4.96 4.49
N THR A 79 10.12 3.79 4.23
CA THR A 79 10.05 3.14 2.91
C THR A 79 8.63 2.71 2.57
N LEU A 80 7.91 2.13 3.53
CA LEU A 80 6.50 1.75 3.38
C LEU A 80 5.62 2.98 3.12
N SER A 81 5.87 4.10 3.79
CA SER A 81 5.18 5.38 3.54
C SER A 81 5.43 5.92 2.13
N CYS A 82 6.66 5.82 1.61
CA CYS A 82 6.94 6.15 0.21
C CYS A 82 6.17 5.24 -0.75
N LEU A 83 6.11 3.95 -0.46
CA LEU A 83 5.36 2.97 -1.24
C LEU A 83 3.86 3.31 -1.26
N GLU A 84 3.27 3.58 -0.09
CA GLU A 84 1.87 3.96 0.07
C GLU A 84 1.50 5.21 -0.74
N ILE A 85 2.37 6.23 -0.75
CA ILE A 85 2.22 7.42 -1.59
C ILE A 85 2.12 7.02 -3.06
N CYS A 86 3.04 6.19 -3.55
CA CYS A 86 3.03 5.71 -4.93
C CYS A 86 1.78 4.87 -5.23
N TYR A 87 1.39 4.01 -4.29
CA TYR A 87 0.25 3.10 -4.42
C TYR A 87 -1.05 3.87 -4.55
N THR A 88 -1.31 4.80 -3.61
CA THR A 88 -2.50 5.63 -3.63
C THR A 88 -2.51 6.55 -4.86
N SER A 89 -1.36 7.08 -5.27
CA SER A 89 -1.24 7.94 -6.47
C SER A 89 -1.48 7.18 -7.78
N ASN A 90 -1.27 5.86 -7.82
CA ASN A 90 -1.57 5.03 -9.00
C ASN A 90 -3.08 4.85 -9.23
N ILE A 91 -3.89 4.93 -8.17
CA ILE A 91 -5.32 4.55 -8.19
C ILE A 91 -6.23 5.76 -8.01
N VAL A 92 -6.02 6.53 -6.93
CA VAL A 92 -7.00 7.53 -6.47
C VAL A 92 -7.15 8.72 -7.42
N PRO A 93 -6.08 9.33 -7.97
CA PRO A 93 -6.23 10.42 -8.94
C PRO A 93 -7.07 10.02 -10.16
N ARG A 94 -6.87 8.80 -10.66
CA ARG A 94 -7.65 8.27 -11.77
C ARG A 94 -9.13 8.08 -11.40
N MET A 95 -9.38 7.45 -10.25
CA MET A 95 -10.73 7.26 -9.72
C MET A 95 -11.46 8.61 -9.56
N LEU A 96 -10.78 9.65 -9.07
CA LEU A 96 -11.35 11.00 -8.95
C LEU A 96 -11.71 11.61 -10.31
N VAL A 97 -10.85 11.45 -11.32
CA VAL A 97 -11.14 11.90 -12.69
C VAL A 97 -12.33 11.14 -13.28
N ASP A 98 -12.44 9.84 -13.04
CA ASP A 98 -13.53 9.01 -13.54
C ASP A 98 -14.89 9.33 -12.86
N PHE A 99 -14.88 9.93 -11.66
CA PHE A 99 -16.08 10.50 -11.04
C PHE A 99 -16.51 11.83 -11.69
N LEU A 100 -15.56 12.62 -12.20
CA LEU A 100 -15.82 13.93 -12.82
C LEU A 100 -16.15 13.84 -14.31
N ARG A 101 -15.67 12.81 -15.01
CA ARG A 101 -15.89 12.62 -16.45
C ARG A 101 -17.04 11.66 -16.73
N GLU A 102 -17.81 11.98 -17.77
CA GLU A 102 -18.83 11.07 -18.30
C GLU A 102 -18.22 9.90 -19.08
N ASN A 103 -17.11 10.16 -19.79
CA ASN A 103 -16.36 9.16 -20.54
C ASN A 103 -15.21 8.57 -19.70
N ARG A 104 -15.43 7.38 -19.13
CA ARG A 104 -14.49 6.66 -18.25
C ARG A 104 -13.55 5.73 -19.02
N VAL A 105 -13.02 6.22 -20.14
CA VAL A 105 -12.22 5.43 -21.08
C VAL A 105 -10.75 5.40 -20.64
N ILE A 106 -10.14 4.22 -20.61
CA ILE A 106 -8.70 4.00 -20.41
C ILE A 106 -8.15 3.23 -21.60
N SER A 107 -6.98 3.63 -22.11
CA SER A 107 -6.31 2.84 -23.14
C SER A 107 -5.85 1.50 -22.56
N MET A 108 -5.78 0.47 -23.40
CA MET A 108 -5.24 -0.84 -23.00
C MET A 108 -3.85 -0.71 -22.38
N THR A 109 -2.97 0.10 -22.98
CA THR A 109 -1.64 0.38 -22.45
C THR A 109 -1.69 1.05 -21.08
N GLY A 110 -2.56 2.04 -20.89
CA GLY A 110 -2.74 2.70 -19.59
C GLY A 110 -3.23 1.73 -18.51
N CYS A 111 -4.12 0.83 -18.87
CA CYS A 111 -4.65 -0.21 -17.98
C CYS A 111 -3.55 -1.21 -17.57
N ILE A 112 -2.74 -1.65 -18.54
CA ILE A 112 -1.58 -2.53 -18.31
C ILE A 112 -0.55 -1.87 -17.40
N ILE A 113 -0.24 -0.59 -17.61
CA ILE A 113 0.71 0.15 -16.76
C ILE A 113 0.17 0.27 -15.34
N GLN A 114 -1.11 0.62 -15.18
CA GLN A 114 -1.72 0.73 -13.85
C GLN A 114 -1.70 -0.61 -13.09
N LEU A 115 -2.02 -1.71 -13.78
CA LEU A 115 -1.99 -3.06 -13.21
C LEU A 115 -0.57 -3.47 -12.81
N TYR A 116 0.43 -3.17 -13.63
CA TYR A 116 1.83 -3.44 -13.33
C TYR A 116 2.28 -2.74 -12.04
N PHE A 117 2.07 -1.43 -11.93
CA PHE A 117 2.46 -0.67 -10.74
C PHE A 117 1.70 -1.14 -9.50
N PHE A 118 0.40 -1.43 -9.65
CA PHE A 118 -0.42 -1.99 -8.58
C PHE A 118 0.16 -3.31 -8.04
N GLY A 119 0.45 -4.25 -8.94
CA GLY A 119 1.04 -5.54 -8.58
C GLY A 119 2.44 -5.40 -7.98
N ALA A 120 3.28 -4.53 -8.54
CA ALA A 120 4.65 -4.30 -8.06
C ALA A 120 4.66 -3.71 -6.65
N LEU A 121 3.86 -2.67 -6.41
CA LEU A 121 3.77 -1.99 -5.12
C LEU A 121 3.13 -2.90 -4.07
N GLY A 122 2.03 -3.60 -4.41
CA GLY A 122 1.40 -4.56 -3.50
C GLY A 122 2.32 -5.71 -3.11
N SER A 123 3.11 -6.22 -4.07
CA SER A 123 4.11 -7.26 -3.77
C SER A 123 5.21 -6.76 -2.85
N THR A 124 5.72 -5.55 -3.12
CA THR A 124 6.74 -4.90 -2.30
C THR A 124 6.23 -4.66 -0.87
N GLU A 125 4.97 -4.26 -0.71
CA GLU A 125 4.32 -4.07 0.58
C GLU A 125 4.28 -5.37 1.40
N CYS A 126 3.86 -6.48 0.79
CA CYS A 126 3.88 -7.80 1.46
C CYS A 126 5.28 -8.14 1.97
N TYR A 127 6.32 -7.93 1.16
CA TYR A 127 7.70 -8.21 1.52
C TYR A 127 8.22 -7.29 2.64
N LEU A 128 7.92 -5.98 2.57
CA LEU A 128 8.28 -5.03 3.61
C LEU A 128 7.60 -5.37 4.95
N LEU A 129 6.31 -5.74 4.95
CA LEU A 129 5.61 -6.16 6.16
C LEU A 129 6.22 -7.44 6.76
N ALA A 130 6.63 -8.39 5.93
CA ALA A 130 7.34 -9.58 6.41
C ALA A 130 8.71 -9.22 7.00
N VAL A 131 9.48 -8.33 6.36
CA VAL A 131 10.76 -7.84 6.89
C VAL A 131 10.58 -7.10 8.22
N MET A 132 9.56 -6.27 8.35
CA MET A 132 9.22 -5.58 9.60
C MET A 132 8.82 -6.57 10.71
N SER A 133 8.10 -7.65 10.36
CA SER A 133 7.82 -8.74 11.31
C SER A 133 9.09 -9.44 11.80
N TYR A 134 10.06 -9.64 10.90
CA TYR A 134 11.34 -10.25 11.19
C TYR A 134 12.23 -9.34 12.06
N ASP A 135 12.23 -8.03 11.81
CA ASP A 135 12.85 -7.03 12.69
C ASP A 135 12.31 -7.14 14.12
N ARG A 136 10.97 -7.19 14.27
CA ARG A 136 10.33 -7.34 15.60
C ARG A 136 10.73 -8.65 16.28
N TYR A 137 10.82 -9.73 15.51
CA TYR A 137 11.28 -11.02 16.01
C TYR A 137 12.70 -10.93 16.55
N LEU A 138 13.65 -10.39 15.78
CA LEU A 138 15.03 -10.26 16.22
C LEU A 138 15.16 -9.35 17.46
N ALA A 139 14.43 -8.24 17.48
CA ALA A 139 14.47 -7.29 18.60
C ALA A 139 13.98 -7.89 19.92
N VAL A 140 12.96 -8.77 19.88
CA VAL A 140 12.36 -9.37 21.10
C VAL A 140 13.00 -10.70 21.45
N CYS A 141 13.20 -11.59 20.48
CA CYS A 141 13.64 -12.95 20.72
C CYS A 141 15.17 -13.10 20.75
N GLN A 142 15.92 -12.17 20.15
CA GLN A 142 17.39 -12.22 20.04
C GLN A 142 18.06 -10.85 20.35
N PRO A 143 17.76 -10.22 21.50
CA PRO A 143 18.17 -8.83 21.77
C PRO A 143 19.70 -8.63 21.76
N LEU A 144 20.49 -9.63 22.20
CA LEU A 144 21.95 -9.55 22.22
C LEU A 144 22.58 -9.57 20.81
N HIS A 145 21.93 -10.21 19.85
CA HIS A 145 22.42 -10.32 18.47
C HIS A 145 21.79 -9.30 17.53
N TYR A 146 20.73 -8.61 17.97
CA TYR A 146 19.97 -7.66 17.15
C TYR A 146 20.83 -6.60 16.45
N PRO A 147 21.78 -5.90 17.12
CA PRO A 147 22.58 -4.87 16.46
C PRO A 147 23.44 -5.40 15.31
N THR A 148 23.87 -6.66 15.39
CA THR A 148 24.69 -7.31 14.35
C THR A 148 23.81 -7.81 13.20
N LEU A 149 22.66 -8.41 13.53
CA LEU A 149 21.74 -9.02 12.58
C LEU A 149 20.84 -8.01 11.84
N MET A 150 20.59 -6.84 12.43
CA MET A 150 19.74 -5.80 11.86
C MET A 150 20.43 -4.43 11.96
N ASN A 151 21.54 -4.31 11.23
CA ASN A 151 22.25 -3.03 11.06
C ASN A 151 21.79 -2.30 9.79
N GLY A 152 22.16 -1.02 9.66
CA GLY A 152 21.73 -0.17 8.55
C GLY A 152 22.03 -0.75 7.16
N THR A 153 23.17 -1.41 6.97
CA THR A 153 23.52 -2.05 5.69
C THR A 153 22.57 -3.19 5.35
N ILE A 154 22.22 -4.02 6.34
CA ILE A 154 21.24 -5.10 6.16
C ILE A 154 19.85 -4.52 5.88
N CYS A 155 19.43 -3.48 6.60
CA CYS A 155 18.15 -2.83 6.36
C CYS A 155 18.03 -2.31 4.92
N VAL A 156 19.06 -1.61 4.43
CA VAL A 156 19.11 -1.11 3.04
C VAL A 156 19.02 -2.26 2.04
N ARG A 157 19.75 -3.36 2.26
CA ARG A 157 19.68 -4.55 1.39
C ARG A 157 18.30 -5.19 1.38
N LEU A 158 17.64 -5.30 2.53
CA LEU A 158 16.29 -5.85 2.64
C LEU A 158 15.25 -4.97 1.95
N ILE A 159 15.39 -3.65 2.04
CA ILE A 159 14.55 -2.69 1.32
C ILE A 159 14.75 -2.86 -0.19
N ILE A 160 15.99 -2.76 -0.68
CA ILE A 160 16.28 -2.91 -2.12
C ILE A 160 15.79 -4.26 -2.61
N GLY A 161 16.05 -5.33 -1.85
CA GLY A 161 15.59 -6.69 -2.17
C GLY A 161 14.07 -6.75 -2.32
N SER A 162 13.31 -6.12 -1.42
CA SER A 162 11.85 -6.09 -1.43
C SER A 162 11.29 -5.34 -2.65
N TRP A 163 11.89 -4.19 -3.00
CA TRP A 163 11.50 -3.43 -4.20
C TRP A 163 11.84 -4.20 -5.48
N VAL A 164 13.06 -4.71 -5.59
CA VAL A 164 13.49 -5.48 -6.76
C VAL A 164 12.64 -6.73 -6.94
N SER A 165 12.37 -7.48 -5.87
CA SER A 165 11.52 -8.68 -5.95
C SER A 165 10.09 -8.33 -6.34
N GLY A 166 9.49 -7.30 -5.75
CA GLY A 166 8.12 -6.89 -6.09
C GLY A 166 7.98 -6.45 -7.55
N PHE A 167 8.89 -5.62 -8.04
CA PHE A 167 8.90 -5.18 -9.44
C PHE A 167 9.20 -6.32 -10.42
N THR A 168 10.09 -7.23 -10.06
CA THR A 168 10.43 -8.39 -10.91
C THR A 168 9.25 -9.34 -11.02
N VAL A 169 8.60 -9.69 -9.91
CA VAL A 169 7.44 -10.57 -9.89
C VAL A 169 6.29 -9.97 -10.71
N ALA A 170 6.02 -8.67 -10.54
CA ALA A 170 5.02 -7.97 -11.33
C ALA A 170 5.37 -7.92 -12.83
N ALA A 171 6.64 -7.76 -13.19
CA ALA A 171 7.07 -7.74 -14.59
C ALA A 171 6.91 -9.11 -15.25
N VAL A 172 7.32 -10.19 -14.58
CA VAL A 172 7.15 -11.57 -15.06
C VAL A 172 5.68 -11.90 -15.22
N PHE A 173 4.86 -11.51 -14.24
CA PHE A 173 3.42 -11.67 -14.32
C PHE A 173 2.85 -10.92 -15.53
N GLN A 174 3.17 -9.63 -15.67
CA GLN A 174 2.64 -8.80 -16.75
C GLN A 174 3.06 -9.33 -18.13
N ALA A 175 4.32 -9.73 -18.31
CA ALA A 175 4.79 -10.33 -19.55
C ALA A 175 4.00 -11.59 -19.91
N THR A 176 3.73 -12.44 -18.91
CA THR A 176 2.93 -13.65 -19.09
C THR A 176 1.48 -13.32 -19.43
N MET A 177 0.87 -12.36 -18.74
CA MET A 177 -0.52 -11.95 -19.00
C MET A 177 -0.67 -11.31 -20.38
N VAL A 178 0.26 -10.46 -20.83
CA VAL A 178 0.23 -9.85 -22.17
C VAL A 178 0.39 -10.92 -23.26
N SER A 179 1.19 -11.96 -23.02
CA SER A 179 1.37 -13.05 -23.96
C SER A 179 0.18 -14.02 -24.03
N THR A 180 -0.62 -14.10 -22.97
CA THR A 180 -1.71 -15.09 -22.84
C THR A 180 -3.10 -14.52 -23.02
N LEU A 181 -3.33 -13.26 -22.60
CA LEU A 181 -4.66 -12.63 -22.63
C LEU A 181 -5.04 -12.16 -24.04
N THR A 182 -6.10 -12.76 -24.59
CA THR A 182 -6.77 -12.27 -25.80
C THR A 182 -8.11 -11.61 -25.45
N PHE A 183 -8.26 -10.35 -25.81
CA PHE A 183 -9.49 -9.58 -25.62
C PHE A 183 -10.21 -9.45 -26.95
N CYS A 184 -11.30 -10.20 -27.12
CA CYS A 184 -12.00 -10.27 -28.41
C CYS A 184 -13.51 -9.98 -28.29
N ASP A 185 -14.06 -9.82 -27.07
CA ASP A 185 -15.45 -9.38 -26.83
C ASP A 185 -15.55 -8.65 -25.48
N GLY A 186 -16.13 -7.45 -25.48
CA GLY A 186 -16.36 -6.64 -24.28
C GLY A 186 -15.19 -5.72 -23.90
N ASN A 187 -15.51 -4.46 -23.62
CA ASN A 187 -14.55 -3.43 -23.19
C ASN A 187 -14.88 -2.87 -21.80
N GLU A 188 -15.85 -3.41 -21.08
CA GLU A 188 -16.31 -2.86 -19.79
C GLU A 188 -15.65 -3.54 -18.58
N ILE A 189 -14.95 -2.75 -17.77
CA ILE A 189 -14.33 -3.18 -16.51
C ILE A 189 -15.24 -2.75 -15.35
N ASP A 190 -15.92 -3.71 -14.71
CA ASP A 190 -16.77 -3.46 -13.53
C ASP A 190 -15.95 -3.29 -12.23
N HIS A 191 -15.05 -2.30 -12.23
CA HIS A 191 -14.19 -1.93 -11.12
C HIS A 191 -13.86 -0.43 -11.17
N PHE A 192 -13.21 0.13 -10.14
CA PHE A 192 -12.80 1.55 -10.11
C PHE A 192 -11.34 1.78 -10.56
N PHE A 193 -10.63 0.71 -10.93
CA PHE A 193 -9.29 0.71 -11.52
C PHE A 193 -9.08 -0.58 -12.31
N CYS A 194 -7.99 -0.67 -13.07
CA CYS A 194 -7.59 -1.88 -13.78
C CYS A 194 -7.05 -2.95 -12.82
N ASP A 195 -7.94 -3.87 -12.44
CA ASP A 195 -7.63 -5.01 -11.59
C ASP A 195 -7.61 -6.31 -12.40
N LEU A 196 -6.90 -7.31 -11.87
CA LEU A 196 -6.67 -8.60 -12.51
C LEU A 196 -7.97 -9.39 -12.72
N LYS A 197 -8.83 -9.47 -11.70
CA LYS A 197 -10.06 -10.29 -11.78
C LYS A 197 -11.03 -9.82 -12.88
N PRO A 198 -11.33 -8.51 -13.00
CA PRO A 198 -12.12 -7.99 -14.12
C PRO A 198 -11.50 -8.28 -15.49
N LEU A 199 -10.18 -8.12 -15.64
CA LEU A 199 -9.49 -8.39 -16.91
C LEU A 199 -9.53 -9.87 -17.30
N GLN A 200 -9.41 -10.78 -16.33
CA GLN A 200 -9.54 -12.22 -16.57
C GLN A 200 -10.93 -12.58 -17.09
N LYS A 201 -12.00 -11.94 -16.57
CA LYS A 201 -13.38 -12.18 -16.99
C LYS A 201 -13.64 -11.75 -18.44
N LEU A 202 -12.90 -10.75 -18.92
CA LEU A 202 -13.03 -10.20 -20.29
C LEU A 202 -12.20 -10.96 -21.33
N SER A 203 -11.25 -11.80 -20.91
CA SER A 203 -10.36 -12.50 -21.84
C SER A 203 -10.89 -13.87 -22.24
N ARG A 204 -10.68 -14.29 -23.50
CA ARG A 204 -11.02 -15.63 -24.03
C ARG A 204 -9.97 -16.72 -23.76
N SER A 205 -8.97 -16.42 -22.95
CA SER A 205 -7.77 -17.26 -22.77
C SER A 205 -8.05 -18.52 -21.98
N ASP A 206 -7.18 -19.54 -22.13
CA ASP A 206 -7.30 -20.79 -21.36
C ASP A 206 -7.30 -20.48 -19.84
N PRO A 207 -8.42 -20.73 -19.14
CA PRO A 207 -8.54 -20.39 -17.73
C PRO A 207 -7.56 -21.18 -16.87
N HIS A 208 -7.09 -22.37 -17.30
CA HIS A 208 -6.24 -23.21 -16.48
C HIS A 208 -4.84 -22.62 -16.27
N LEU A 209 -4.18 -22.17 -17.34
CA LEU A 209 -2.84 -21.59 -17.25
C LEU A 209 -2.84 -20.29 -16.45
N VAL A 210 -3.81 -19.41 -16.74
CA VAL A 210 -3.97 -18.12 -16.04
C VAL A 210 -4.26 -18.34 -14.56
N ASN A 211 -5.15 -19.27 -14.20
CA ASN A 211 -5.44 -19.60 -12.81
C ASN A 211 -4.22 -20.19 -12.09
N LEU A 212 -3.46 -21.08 -12.74
CA LEU A 212 -2.25 -21.65 -12.16
C LEU A 212 -1.23 -20.56 -11.81
N ILE A 213 -0.97 -19.63 -12.74
CA ILE A 213 -0.06 -18.50 -12.52
C ILE A 213 -0.54 -17.62 -11.36
N CYS A 214 -1.84 -17.31 -11.31
CA CYS A 214 -2.40 -16.48 -10.25
C CYS A 214 -2.34 -17.16 -8.88
N MET A 215 -2.56 -18.48 -8.82
CA MET A 215 -2.38 -19.26 -7.60
C MET A 215 -0.91 -19.24 -7.15
N SER A 216 0.03 -19.48 -8.06
CA SER A 216 1.47 -19.43 -7.75
C SER A 216 1.89 -18.06 -7.21
N LEU A 217 1.39 -16.98 -7.80
CA LEU A 217 1.65 -15.62 -7.32
C LEU A 217 1.02 -15.34 -5.96
N THR A 218 -0.23 -15.78 -5.74
CA THR A 218 -0.89 -15.64 -4.44
C THR A 218 -0.08 -16.35 -3.35
N VAL A 219 0.45 -17.53 -3.64
CA VAL A 219 1.32 -18.26 -2.70
C VAL A 219 2.61 -17.48 -2.44
N LEU A 220 3.31 -17.05 -3.50
CA LEU A 220 4.63 -16.43 -3.39
C LEU A 220 4.60 -15.03 -2.77
N VAL A 221 3.61 -14.22 -3.16
CA VAL A 221 3.52 -12.80 -2.80
C VAL A 221 2.73 -12.59 -1.52
N THR A 222 1.72 -13.42 -1.27
CA THR A 222 0.81 -13.21 -0.12
C THR A 222 1.03 -14.27 0.95
N LEU A 223 0.83 -15.55 0.64
CA LEU A 223 0.79 -16.59 1.68
C LEU A 223 2.16 -16.86 2.31
N ALA A 224 3.24 -16.85 1.53
CA ALA A 224 4.58 -17.05 2.07
C ALA A 224 5.03 -15.89 2.99
N PRO A 225 4.94 -14.60 2.58
CA PRO A 225 5.21 -13.47 3.47
C PRO A 225 4.29 -13.42 4.70
N PHE A 226 3.01 -13.76 4.54
CA PHE A 226 2.08 -13.88 5.66
C PHE A 226 2.48 -14.99 6.63
N GLY A 227 2.87 -16.16 6.12
CA GLY A 227 3.36 -17.28 6.91
C GLY A 227 4.62 -16.92 7.71
N LEU A 228 5.57 -16.21 7.10
CA LEU A 228 6.75 -15.67 7.78
C LEU A 228 6.37 -14.69 8.91
N THR A 229 5.35 -13.87 8.65
CA THR A 229 4.81 -12.94 9.65
C THR A 229 4.21 -13.69 10.84
N LEU A 230 3.36 -14.69 10.58
CA LEU A 230 2.76 -15.53 11.63
C LEU A 230 3.83 -16.30 12.42
N ALA A 231 4.82 -16.89 11.75
CA ALA A 231 5.90 -17.60 12.41
C ALA A 231 6.72 -16.68 13.33
N SER A 232 7.03 -15.47 12.87
CA SER A 232 7.72 -14.44 13.66
C SER A 232 6.92 -14.09 14.91
N TYR A 233 5.62 -13.82 14.77
CA TYR A 233 4.76 -13.47 15.89
C TYR A 233 4.46 -14.61 16.85
N TRP A 234 4.39 -15.85 16.34
CA TRP A 234 4.28 -17.04 17.19
C TRP A 234 5.50 -17.18 18.11
N ARG A 235 6.70 -16.98 17.57
CA ARG A 235 7.95 -16.98 18.36
C ARG A 235 8.01 -15.84 19.36
N ILE A 236 7.62 -14.62 18.95
CA ILE A 236 7.51 -13.47 19.86
C ILE A 236 6.57 -13.79 21.02
N LEU A 237 5.37 -14.28 20.72
CA LEU A 237 4.38 -14.64 21.73
C LEU A 237 4.92 -15.69 22.70
N SER A 238 5.60 -16.72 22.19
CA SER A 238 6.22 -17.78 22.99
C SER A 238 7.21 -17.21 24.00
N VAL A 239 8.10 -16.30 23.58
CA VAL A 239 9.07 -15.64 24.47
C VAL A 239 8.38 -14.71 25.47
N VAL A 240 7.39 -13.94 25.02
CA VAL A 240 6.67 -12.99 25.88
C VAL A 240 5.91 -13.71 26.99
N LEU A 241 5.28 -14.85 26.70
CA LEU A 241 4.56 -15.64 27.72
C LEU A 241 5.51 -16.17 28.81
N GLN A 242 6.79 -16.41 28.49
CA GLN A 242 7.80 -16.84 29.46
C GLN A 242 8.29 -15.72 30.37
N ILE A 243 8.04 -14.44 30.04
CA ILE A 243 8.43 -13.31 30.90
C ILE A 243 7.59 -13.36 32.18
N PRO A 244 8.19 -13.42 33.38
CA PRO A 244 7.45 -13.51 34.64
C PRO A 244 6.79 -12.18 35.05
N SER A 245 7.30 -11.04 34.57
CA SER A 245 6.78 -9.71 34.88
C SER A 245 5.64 -9.28 33.94
N VAL A 246 4.49 -8.90 34.52
CA VAL A 246 3.34 -8.32 33.78
C VAL A 246 3.75 -7.04 33.04
N THR A 247 4.56 -6.18 33.67
CA THR A 247 5.07 -4.96 33.05
C THR A 247 5.97 -5.26 31.84
N GLY A 248 6.80 -6.30 31.96
CA GLY A 248 7.65 -6.77 30.85
C GLY A 248 6.82 -7.29 29.67
N ARG A 249 5.76 -8.06 29.94
CA ARG A 249 4.82 -8.53 28.91
C ARG A 249 4.12 -7.36 28.21
N GLN A 250 3.59 -6.41 28.97
CA GLN A 250 2.87 -5.26 28.43
C GLN A 250 3.77 -4.39 27.54
N LYS A 251 5.04 -4.21 27.92
CA LYS A 251 6.04 -3.49 27.10
C LYS A 251 6.35 -4.21 25.78
N ALA A 252 6.44 -5.53 25.78
CA ALA A 252 6.67 -6.30 24.56
C ALA A 252 5.46 -6.22 23.60
N PHE A 253 4.24 -6.36 24.12
CA PHE A 253 3.02 -6.23 23.32
C PHE A 253 2.82 -4.82 22.75
N SER A 254 3.09 -3.77 23.52
CA SER A 254 2.94 -2.40 23.03
C SER A 254 3.89 -2.10 21.87
N THR A 255 5.07 -2.71 21.87
CA THR A 255 6.08 -2.56 20.81
C THR A 255 5.64 -3.20 19.48
N CYS A 256 4.83 -4.26 19.55
CA CYS A 256 4.37 -5.03 18.39
C CYS A 256 2.98 -4.66 17.88
N SER A 257 2.16 -4.01 18.72
CA SER A 257 0.73 -3.80 18.48
C SER A 257 0.47 -3.01 17.20
N SER A 258 1.20 -1.92 16.94
CA SER A 258 0.97 -1.11 15.73
C SER A 258 1.20 -1.93 14.45
N HIS A 259 2.28 -2.71 14.39
CA HIS A 259 2.57 -3.54 13.22
C HIS A 259 1.54 -4.66 13.05
N LEU A 260 1.12 -5.33 14.12
CA LEU A 260 0.05 -6.34 14.06
C LEU A 260 -1.28 -5.78 13.53
N VAL A 261 -1.64 -4.55 13.91
CA VAL A 261 -2.85 -3.91 13.38
C VAL A 261 -2.72 -3.70 11.87
N VAL A 262 -1.60 -3.17 11.40
CA VAL A 262 -1.36 -2.95 9.96
C VAL A 262 -1.38 -4.27 9.19
N VAL A 263 -0.65 -5.28 9.66
CA VAL A 263 -0.64 -6.62 9.07
C VAL A 263 -2.05 -7.22 9.00
N THR A 264 -2.84 -7.09 10.07
CA THR A 264 -4.20 -7.65 10.12
C THR A 264 -5.13 -6.94 9.13
N LEU A 265 -5.06 -5.60 9.06
CA LEU A 265 -5.86 -4.83 8.12
C LEU A 265 -5.47 -5.15 6.68
N PHE A 266 -4.18 -5.18 6.37
CA PHE A 266 -3.68 -5.43 5.02
C PHE A 266 -3.89 -6.87 4.56
N TYR A 267 -3.30 -7.86 5.24
CA TYR A 267 -3.44 -9.26 4.82
C TYR A 267 -4.87 -9.78 4.98
N GLY A 268 -5.59 -9.34 6.01
CA GLY A 268 -6.98 -9.75 6.22
C GLY A 268 -7.87 -9.35 5.05
N THR A 269 -7.78 -8.11 4.58
CA THR A 269 -8.54 -7.63 3.43
C THR A 269 -8.07 -8.27 2.12
N LEU A 270 -6.76 -8.44 1.93
CA LEU A 270 -6.19 -9.04 0.72
C LEU A 270 -6.56 -10.52 0.57
N ILE A 271 -6.52 -11.31 1.65
CA ILE A 271 -6.95 -12.72 1.66
C ILE A 271 -8.45 -12.83 1.37
N LEU A 272 -9.28 -11.95 1.95
CA LEU A 272 -10.73 -11.94 1.69
C LEU A 272 -11.06 -11.65 0.23
N VAL A 273 -10.26 -10.81 -0.44
CA VAL A 273 -10.45 -10.49 -1.86
C VAL A 273 -9.91 -11.60 -2.75
N TYR A 274 -8.71 -12.10 -2.51
CA TYR A 274 -8.01 -12.96 -3.48
C TYR A 274 -8.05 -14.45 -3.17
N ALA A 275 -8.15 -14.85 -1.91
CA ALA A 275 -8.03 -16.26 -1.50
C ALA A 275 -9.37 -16.91 -1.14
N VAL A 276 -10.39 -16.14 -0.73
CA VAL A 276 -11.70 -16.71 -0.40
C VAL A 276 -12.59 -16.70 -1.64
N PRO A 277 -12.93 -17.87 -2.22
CA PRO A 277 -13.90 -17.95 -3.31
C PRO A 277 -15.30 -17.83 -2.71
N LEU A 278 -15.72 -16.63 -2.33
CA LEU A 278 -17.12 -16.40 -2.01
C LEU A 278 -17.92 -16.50 -3.31
N LYS A 279 -18.38 -17.71 -3.65
CA LYS A 279 -19.55 -17.90 -4.51
C LYS A 279 -20.63 -16.96 -3.94
N ASN A 280 -21.05 -15.97 -4.72
CA ASN A 280 -22.01 -14.91 -4.37
C ASN A 280 -21.44 -13.56 -3.86
N GLN A 281 -20.14 -13.27 -4.04
CA GLN A 281 -19.65 -11.91 -3.78
C GLN A 281 -20.33 -10.92 -4.75
N VAL A 282 -21.12 -10.00 -4.19
CA VAL A 282 -21.71 -8.88 -4.93
C VAL A 282 -20.55 -7.97 -5.39
N PRO A 283 -20.51 -7.51 -6.65
CA PRO A 283 -19.45 -6.62 -7.16
C PRO A 283 -19.18 -5.40 -6.26
N ALA A 284 -20.21 -4.89 -5.58
CA ALA A 284 -20.10 -3.82 -4.60
C ALA A 284 -19.20 -4.17 -3.39
N LEU A 285 -19.23 -5.42 -2.89
CA LEU A 285 -18.37 -5.87 -1.79
C LEU A 285 -16.91 -5.96 -2.22
N ASN A 286 -16.63 -6.42 -3.44
CA ASN A 286 -15.27 -6.44 -3.97
C ASN A 286 -14.69 -5.05 -4.12
N LYS A 287 -15.49 -4.09 -4.64
CA LYS A 287 -15.09 -2.68 -4.69
C LYS A 287 -14.84 -2.11 -3.29
N ALA A 288 -15.67 -2.45 -2.30
CA ALA A 288 -15.50 -2.01 -0.91
C ALA A 288 -14.24 -2.59 -0.26
N PHE A 289 -13.97 -3.89 -0.40
CA PHE A 289 -12.72 -4.49 0.09
C PHE A 289 -11.50 -3.93 -0.65
N SER A 290 -11.61 -3.67 -1.95
CA SER A 290 -10.59 -2.98 -2.72
C SER A 290 -10.32 -1.59 -2.18
N LEU A 291 -11.33 -0.79 -1.85
CA LEU A 291 -11.11 0.49 -1.17
C LEU A 291 -10.41 0.33 0.19
N LEU A 292 -10.71 -0.74 0.94
CA LEU A 292 -10.11 -0.96 2.25
C LEU A 292 -8.59 -1.18 2.18
N TYR A 293 -8.11 -2.03 1.26
CA TYR A 293 -6.67 -2.27 1.15
C TYR A 293 -5.93 -1.21 0.31
N THR A 294 -6.58 -0.59 -0.67
CA THR A 294 -5.92 0.39 -1.57
C THR A 294 -5.96 1.85 -1.08
N VAL A 295 -6.93 2.20 -0.22
CA VAL A 295 -7.18 3.59 0.20
C VAL A 295 -7.18 3.71 1.72
N VAL A 296 -7.95 2.88 2.42
CA VAL A 296 -8.13 3.03 3.88
C VAL A 296 -6.89 2.57 4.64
N THR A 297 -6.26 1.48 4.22
CA THR A 297 -5.07 0.94 4.91
C THR A 297 -3.89 1.93 4.84
N PRO A 298 -3.50 2.46 3.66
CA PRO A 298 -2.49 3.52 3.55
C PRO A 298 -2.82 4.79 4.35
N MET A 299 -4.08 5.21 4.37
CA MET A 299 -4.51 6.36 5.18
C MET A 299 -4.33 6.10 6.68
N CYS A 300 -4.64 4.88 7.14
CA CYS A 300 -4.57 4.51 8.54
C CYS A 300 -3.13 4.29 9.03
N ASN A 301 -2.20 3.91 8.15
CA ASN A 301 -0.85 3.51 8.54
C ASN A 301 -0.09 4.60 9.31
N PRO A 302 0.02 5.85 8.83
CA PRO A 302 0.60 6.95 9.60
C PRO A 302 -0.07 7.15 10.96
N LEU A 303 -1.40 7.04 11.05
CA LEU A 303 -2.16 7.21 12.30
C LEU A 303 -1.91 6.07 13.28
N ILE A 304 -1.88 4.81 12.82
CA ILE A 304 -1.63 3.63 13.65
C ILE A 304 -0.22 3.69 14.27
N TYR A 305 0.77 4.14 13.50
CA TYR A 305 2.13 4.31 14.00
C TYR A 305 2.31 5.57 14.84
N SER A 306 1.69 6.71 14.49
CA SER A 306 1.85 7.96 15.24
C SER A 306 1.00 8.07 16.51
N LEU A 307 -0.26 7.60 16.50
CA LEU A 307 -1.15 7.72 17.66
C LEU A 307 -0.83 6.73 18.77
N LYS A 308 -0.20 5.59 18.45
CA LYS A 308 0.19 4.59 19.45
C LYS A 308 1.64 4.70 19.90
N ASN A 309 2.51 5.32 19.10
CA ASN A 309 3.92 5.40 19.43
C ASN A 309 4.30 6.73 20.12
N LYS A 310 4.85 6.63 21.33
CA LYS A 310 5.29 7.79 22.11
C LYS A 310 6.43 8.54 21.42
N ASP A 311 7.32 7.84 20.74
CA ASP A 311 8.49 8.42 20.08
C ASP A 311 8.06 9.31 18.91
N VAL A 312 7.06 8.87 18.13
CA VAL A 312 6.49 9.65 17.03
C VAL A 312 5.74 10.88 17.57
N LYS A 313 4.99 10.74 18.67
CA LYS A 313 4.32 11.88 19.32
C LYS A 313 5.31 12.92 19.82
N GLU A 314 6.42 12.48 20.42
CA GLU A 314 7.45 13.39 20.92
C GLU A 314 8.18 14.08 19.76
N ALA A 315 8.50 13.34 18.69
CA ALA A 315 9.06 13.88 17.47
C ALA A 315 8.16 14.94 16.83
N LEU A 316 6.85 14.69 16.76
CA LEU A 316 5.84 15.65 16.28
C LEU A 316 5.83 16.93 17.13
N LYS A 317 5.87 16.80 18.47
CA LYS A 317 5.95 17.97 19.37
C LYS A 317 7.21 18.79 19.13
N LYS A 318 8.36 18.14 18.98
CA LYS A 318 9.65 18.82 18.68
C LYS A 318 9.60 19.55 17.35
N LEU A 319 9.05 18.90 16.31
CA LEU A 319 8.89 19.51 15.00
C LEU A 319 7.93 20.70 15.04
N SER A 320 6.80 20.60 15.74
CA SER A 320 5.83 21.71 15.86
C SER A 320 6.42 22.92 16.57
N ILE A 321 7.26 22.71 17.60
CA ILE A 321 7.95 23.80 18.30
C ILE A 321 8.96 24.45 17.36
N CYS A 322 9.74 23.65 16.61
CA CYS A 322 10.71 24.16 15.65
C CYS A 322 10.06 24.99 14.53
N CYS A 323 8.98 24.47 13.92
CA CYS A 323 8.23 25.19 12.90
C CYS A 323 7.56 26.45 13.45
N TYR A 324 7.05 26.42 14.69
CA TYR A 324 6.50 27.60 15.33
C TYR A 324 7.58 28.68 15.56
N ASP A 325 8.76 28.29 16.03
CA ASP A 325 9.88 29.20 16.25
C ASP A 325 10.41 29.79 14.94
N GLU A 326 10.47 29.00 13.86
CA GLU A 326 10.85 29.49 12.53
C GLU A 326 9.80 30.44 11.94
N PHE A 327 8.51 30.10 12.05
CA PHE A 327 7.42 30.97 11.59
C PHE A 327 7.39 32.29 12.38
N TYR A 328 7.62 32.23 13.70
CA TYR A 328 7.75 33.41 14.56
C TYR A 328 8.96 34.27 14.19
N LYS A 329 10.12 33.67 13.90
CA LYS A 329 11.32 34.39 13.43
C LYS A 329 11.11 35.00 12.05
N SER A 330 10.43 34.30 11.14
CA SER A 330 10.09 34.81 9.81
C SER A 330 9.12 35.99 9.88
N GLY A 331 8.08 35.92 10.74
CA GLY A 331 7.14 37.03 10.95
C GLY A 331 7.75 38.23 11.69
N LYS A 332 8.84 38.04 12.44
CA LYS A 332 9.59 39.13 13.08
C LYS A 332 10.53 39.85 12.11
N ASN A 333 11.03 39.16 11.09
CA ASN A 333 11.83 39.76 10.02
C ASN A 333 10.96 40.56 9.02
N ASP A 334 9.65 40.29 8.95
CA ASP A 334 8.68 40.99 8.09
C ASP A 334 7.97 42.17 8.80
N GLY A 335 8.54 42.68 9.89
CA GLY A 335 8.21 43.98 10.49
C GLY A 335 6.80 44.18 11.08
N SER A 336 5.86 43.24 10.99
CA SER A 336 4.43 43.52 11.20
C SER A 336 3.75 42.94 12.44
N LEU A 337 4.38 42.11 13.28
CA LEU A 337 3.74 41.62 14.51
C LEU A 337 4.60 41.74 15.78
N LYS A 338 4.30 42.75 16.61
CA LYS A 338 4.64 42.77 18.04
C LYS A 338 3.52 42.09 18.84
N VAL A 339 3.51 40.76 18.92
CA VAL A 339 2.69 40.04 19.90
C VAL A 339 3.55 39.69 21.11
N LYS A 340 3.26 40.34 22.24
CA LYS A 340 3.80 39.99 23.56
C LYS A 340 3.01 38.78 24.06
N ALA A 341 3.59 37.59 24.04
CA ALA A 341 3.05 36.42 24.73
C ALA A 341 4.09 35.89 25.73
N LYS A 342 3.72 35.96 27.00
CA LYS A 342 4.45 35.42 28.15
C LYS A 342 4.04 33.95 28.26
N VAL A 343 4.90 33.02 27.86
CA VAL A 343 4.66 31.58 28.09
C VAL A 343 5.42 31.17 29.36
N PRO A 344 4.76 30.56 30.37
CA PRO A 344 5.42 30.10 31.58
C PRO A 344 6.18 28.82 31.29
N PHE A 345 7.51 28.85 31.44
CA PHE A 345 8.36 27.67 31.41
C PHE A 345 8.23 26.96 32.76
N SER A 346 7.48 25.85 32.84
CA SER A 346 7.57 24.94 33.99
C SER A 346 8.84 24.10 33.84
N ARG A 347 9.93 24.55 34.48
CA ARG A 347 11.02 23.64 34.87
C ARG A 347 10.48 22.73 35.96
N ASN A 348 10.46 21.43 35.72
CA ASN A 348 10.66 20.47 36.80
C ASN A 348 11.77 19.51 36.40
N SER A 349 12.94 19.88 36.88
CA SER A 349 14.11 19.07 37.19
C SER A 349 13.75 18.02 38.25
N TYR A 350 13.99 16.74 37.96
CA TYR A 350 14.27 15.72 38.98
C TYR A 350 15.24 14.69 38.39
N PHE A 351 16.53 15.00 38.56
CA PHE A 351 17.57 14.01 38.87
C PHE A 351 17.88 14.26 40.35
N ASP A 352 17.51 13.29 41.19
CA ASP A 352 18.28 12.72 42.30
C ASP A 352 17.48 11.55 42.89
#